data_AF-A0AAN4YVU2-F1
#
_entry.id   AF-A0AAN4YVU2-F1
#
_cell.length_a   1.000
_cell.length_b   1.000
_cell.length_c   1.000
_cell.angle_alpha   90.00
_cell.angle_beta   90.00
_cell.angle_gamma   90.00
#
_symmetry.space_group_name_H-M   'P 1'
#
loop_
_entity.id
_entity.type
_entity.pdbx_description
1 polymer ?
#
loop_
_entity_poly.entity_id
_entity_poly.type
_entity_poly.pdbx_seq_one_letter_code
_entity_poly.pdbx_strand_id
1 'polypeptide(L)'
;MANPQTTRVAVVGAGISGVLAAGHLLATGLEVTVFERNAAPGGVWYAIPFSGLLATREADAWARLYDERTPIEPSYPAMKPSKADPPATNEQETSRFMLQHAPPG
;
A
#
# COMPACT_ATOMS: atom_id res chain seq x y z
N MET A 1 -45.56 6.90 -0.54
CA MET A 1 -44.64 5.98 0.15
C MET A 1 -43.25 6.28 -0.34
N ALA A 2 -42.35 6.75 0.53
CA ALA A 2 -40.97 7.04 0.14
C ALA A 2 -40.27 5.72 -0.21
N ASN A 3 -39.66 5.63 -1.39
CA ASN A 3 -38.78 4.53 -1.76
C ASN A 3 -37.66 4.49 -0.71
N PRO A 4 -37.45 3.38 0.04
CA PRO A 4 -36.32 3.30 0.96
C PRO A 4 -35.09 3.66 0.15
N GLN A 5 -34.40 4.73 0.55
CA GLN A 5 -33.25 5.24 -0.18
C GLN A 5 -32.14 4.18 -0.09
N THR A 6 -32.12 3.25 -1.04
CA THR A 6 -31.06 2.27 -1.17
C THR A 6 -29.79 3.05 -1.50
N THR A 7 -28.90 3.16 -0.53
CA THR A 7 -27.61 3.81 -0.73
C THR A 7 -26.78 2.93 -1.66
N ARG A 8 -26.71 3.34 -2.92
CA ARG A 8 -25.91 2.68 -3.96
C ARG A 8 -24.48 3.16 -3.91
N VAL A 9 -23.54 2.22 -3.91
CA VAL A 9 -22.10 2.50 -3.84
C VAL A 9 -21.40 1.93 -5.08
N ALA A 10 -20.62 2.78 -5.74
CA ALA A 10 -19.73 2.35 -6.80
C ALA A 10 -18.30 2.21 -6.25
N VAL A 11 -17.70 1.04 -6.43
CA VAL A 11 -16.29 0.78 -6.12
C VAL A 11 -15.52 0.73 -7.43
N VAL A 12 -14.46 1.54 -7.55
CA VAL A 12 -13.63 1.59 -8.77
C VAL A 12 -12.32 0.85 -8.51
N GLY A 13 -12.08 -0.20 -9.30
CA GLY A 13 -10.98 -1.15 -9.19
C GLY A 13 -11.37 -2.44 -8.48
N ALA A 14 -11.08 -3.59 -9.10
CA ALA A 14 -11.22 -4.94 -8.56
C ALA A 14 -9.85 -5.57 -8.25
N GLY A 15 -8.94 -4.77 -7.68
CA GLY A 15 -7.76 -5.26 -6.98
C GLY A 15 -8.09 -5.70 -5.54
N ILE A 16 -7.07 -6.09 -4.77
CA ILE A 16 -7.24 -6.57 -3.38
C ILE A 16 -8.03 -5.58 -2.51
N SER A 17 -7.73 -4.29 -2.62
CA SER A 17 -8.40 -3.23 -1.86
C SER A 17 -9.87 -3.07 -2.26
N GLY A 18 -10.16 -3.06 -3.56
CA GLY A 18 -11.51 -2.88 -4.07
C GLY A 18 -12.43 -4.05 -3.77
N VAL A 19 -11.95 -5.29 -3.89
CA VAL A 19 -12.71 -6.49 -3.54
C VAL A 19 -13.05 -6.51 -2.04
N LEU A 20 -12.08 -6.18 -1.18
CA LEU A 20 -12.32 -6.10 0.27
C LEU A 20 -13.31 -4.98 0.62
N ALA A 21 -13.14 -3.79 0.04
CA ALA A 21 -14.06 -2.67 0.25
C ALA A 21 -15.49 -3.05 -0.16
N ALA A 22 -15.66 -3.66 -1.34
CA ALA A 22 -16.95 -4.13 -1.81
C ALA A 22 -17.57 -5.18 -0.88
N GLY A 23 -16.78 -6.15 -0.41
CA GLY A 23 -17.24 -7.16 0.56
C GLY A 23 -17.73 -6.54 1.87
N HIS A 24 -16.99 -5.57 2.42
CA HIS A 24 -17.40 -4.85 3.62
C HIS A 24 -18.68 -4.03 3.41
N LEU A 25 -18.81 -3.36 2.28
CA LEU A 25 -20.01 -2.57 1.93
C LEU A 25 -21.24 -3.46 1.68
N LEU A 26 -21.06 -4.62 1.05
CA LEU A 26 -22.14 -5.59 0.89
C LEU A 26 -22.61 -6.14 2.24
N ALA A 27 -21.68 -6.39 3.17
CA ALA A 27 -22.01 -6.89 4.51
C ALA A 27 -22.84 -5.89 5.35
N THR A 28 -22.81 -4.60 5.02
CA THR A 28 -23.64 -3.58 5.70
C THR A 28 -25.02 -3.40 5.07
N GLY A 29 -25.37 -4.21 4.05
CA GLY A 29 -26.67 -4.15 3.37
C GLY A 29 -26.77 -3.08 2.29
N LEU A 30 -25.63 -2.55 1.82
CA LEU A 30 -25.59 -1.58 0.73
C LEU A 30 -25.64 -2.28 -0.63
N GLU A 31 -26.19 -1.57 -1.62
CA GLU A 31 -26.16 -2.01 -3.02
C GLU A 31 -24.83 -1.58 -3.64
N VAL A 32 -23.95 -2.54 -3.94
CA VAL A 32 -22.58 -2.27 -4.39
C VAL A 32 -22.37 -2.73 -5.82
N THR A 33 -21.80 -1.87 -6.65
CA THR A 33 -21.32 -2.21 -8.00
C THR A 33 -19.83 -1.96 -8.09
N VAL A 34 -19.06 -2.95 -8.52
CA VAL A 34 -17.61 -2.84 -8.71
C VAL A 34 -17.32 -2.66 -10.20
N PHE A 35 -16.53 -1.64 -10.55
CA PHE A 35 -16.06 -1.38 -11.90
C PHE A 35 -14.57 -1.70 -11.99
N GLU A 36 -14.18 -2.50 -12.98
CA GLU A 36 -12.79 -2.84 -13.25
C GLU A 36 -12.50 -2.54 -14.73
N ARG A 37 -11.32 -2.00 -15.01
CA ARG A 37 -10.89 -1.70 -16.38
C ARG A 37 -10.44 -2.96 -17.11
N ASN A 38 -9.83 -3.90 -16.38
CA ASN A 38 -9.33 -5.16 -16.91
C ASN A 38 -10.47 -6.13 -17.21
N ALA A 39 -10.20 -7.14 -18.05
CA ALA A 39 -11.19 -8.16 -18.41
C ALA A 39 -11.52 -9.12 -17.25
N ALA A 40 -10.72 -9.12 -16.18
CA ALA A 40 -10.94 -9.93 -14.98
C ALA A 40 -10.44 -9.18 -13.72
N PRO A 41 -10.95 -9.53 -12.53
CA PRO A 41 -10.43 -9.02 -11.26
C PRO A 41 -9.00 -9.48 -11.00
N GLY A 42 -8.27 -8.72 -10.18
CA GLY A 42 -6.87 -9.03 -9.82
C GLY A 42 -6.01 -7.80 -9.58
N GLY A 43 -6.42 -6.63 -10.10
CA GLY A 43 -5.63 -5.40 -10.02
C GLY A 43 -4.22 -5.62 -10.58
N VAL A 44 -3.18 -5.31 -9.77
CA VAL A 44 -1.78 -5.54 -10.15
C VAL A 44 -1.50 -7.00 -10.53
N TRP A 45 -2.16 -7.96 -9.88
CA TRP A 45 -1.94 -9.40 -10.12
C TRP A 45 -2.58 -9.89 -11.42
N TYR A 46 -3.47 -9.11 -12.05
CA TYR A 46 -4.03 -9.47 -13.36
C TYR A 46 -2.97 -9.42 -14.47
N ALA A 47 -1.99 -8.52 -14.37
CA ALA A 47 -0.99 -8.34 -15.43
C ALA A 47 0.29 -9.13 -15.23
N ILE A 48 0.46 -9.82 -14.10
CA ILE A 48 1.65 -10.62 -13.83
C ILE A 48 1.29 -12.09 -14.07
N PRO A 49 1.71 -12.70 -15.20
CA PRO A 49 1.55 -14.14 -15.37
C PRO A 49 2.37 -14.89 -14.32
N PHE A 50 1.75 -15.91 -13.73
CA PHE A 50 2.34 -16.72 -12.66
C PHE A 50 3.65 -17.42 -13.04
N SER A 51 3.95 -17.55 -14.35
CA SER A 51 5.24 -17.99 -14.84
C SER A 51 6.23 -16.83 -14.82
N GLY A 52 7.03 -16.70 -13.75
CA GLY A 52 8.15 -15.76 -13.66
C GLY A 52 9.29 -15.97 -14.69
N LEU A 53 9.01 -16.65 -15.79
CA LEU A 53 9.92 -16.91 -16.90
C LEU A 53 9.09 -16.99 -18.19
N LEU A 54 8.99 -15.86 -18.91
CA LEU A 54 8.94 -15.73 -20.38
C LEU A 54 8.32 -14.37 -20.73
N ALA A 55 9.15 -13.33 -20.61
CA ALA A 55 8.92 -12.02 -21.21
C ALA A 55 8.97 -12.08 -22.75
N THR A 56 8.02 -12.79 -23.36
CA THR A 56 7.92 -12.92 -24.82
C THR A 56 6.49 -12.72 -25.30
N ARG A 57 5.86 -11.64 -24.81
CA ARG A 57 4.87 -10.76 -25.49
C ARG A 57 4.30 -9.69 -24.53
N GLU A 58 5.08 -9.30 -23.53
CA GLU A 58 4.61 -8.63 -22.29
C GLU A 58 4.64 -7.09 -22.30
N ALA A 59 5.13 -6.42 -23.33
CA ALA A 59 5.19 -4.94 -23.35
C ALA A 59 3.78 -4.31 -23.28
N ASP A 60 2.78 -4.93 -23.90
CA ASP A 60 1.40 -4.41 -23.91
C ASP A 60 0.68 -4.63 -22.58
N ALA A 61 1.06 -5.63 -21.78
CA ALA A 61 0.46 -5.90 -20.47
C ALA A 61 0.93 -4.85 -19.44
N TRP A 62 2.22 -4.50 -19.46
CA TRP A 62 2.76 -3.40 -18.66
C TRP A 62 2.15 -2.06 -19.09
N ALA A 63 2.07 -1.78 -20.39
CA ALA A 63 1.45 -0.55 -20.90
C ALA A 63 -0.02 -0.38 -20.46
N ARG A 64 -0.74 -1.48 -20.20
CA ARG A 64 -2.09 -1.40 -19.65
C ARG A 64 -2.10 -0.98 -18.18
N LEU A 65 -1.10 -1.32 -17.38
CA LEU A 65 -1.05 -0.93 -15.97
C LEU A 65 -0.39 0.43 -15.74
N TYR A 66 0.49 0.85 -16.65
CA TYR A 66 1.09 2.17 -16.62
C TYR A 66 0.02 3.24 -16.86
N ASP A 67 -0.18 4.07 -15.83
CA ASP A 67 -0.84 5.36 -15.96
C ASP A 67 0.14 6.30 -16.69
N GLU A 68 -0.27 6.87 -17.82
CA GLU A 68 0.57 7.78 -18.62
C GLU A 68 0.90 9.08 -17.88
N ARG A 69 0.21 9.36 -16.76
CA ARG A 69 0.50 10.53 -15.93
C ARG A 69 1.84 10.35 -15.25
N THR A 70 2.79 11.25 -15.54
CA THR A 70 4.04 11.36 -14.80
C THR A 70 3.73 11.56 -13.33
N PRO A 71 4.18 10.68 -12.42
CA PRO A 71 4.03 10.91 -11.00
C PRO A 71 4.65 12.26 -10.65
N ILE A 72 3.98 13.03 -9.81
CA ILE A 72 4.64 14.17 -9.17
C ILE A 72 5.82 13.59 -8.41
N GLU A 73 7.03 14.05 -8.75
CA GLU A 73 8.26 13.59 -8.10
C GLU A 73 8.06 13.64 -6.58
N PRO A 74 8.15 12.49 -5.90
CA PRO A 74 7.97 12.48 -4.47
C PRO A 74 9.11 13.30 -3.85
N SER A 75 8.79 14.51 -3.41
CA SER A 75 9.68 15.26 -2.55
C SER A 75 9.64 14.55 -1.20
N TYR A 76 10.61 13.66 -0.98
CA TYR A 76 10.93 13.15 0.34
C TYR A 76 11.86 14.18 0.98
N PRO A 77 11.38 15.14 1.79
CA PRO A 77 12.27 15.90 2.64
C PRO A 77 12.94 14.87 3.54
N ALA A 78 14.19 14.52 3.24
CA ALA A 78 14.94 13.60 4.07
C ALA A 78 14.96 14.21 5.48
N MET A 79 14.21 13.60 6.39
CA MET A 79 14.48 13.77 7.80
C MET A 79 15.94 13.35 7.94
N LYS A 80 16.83 14.28 8.29
CA LYS A 80 18.23 13.93 8.52
C LYS A 80 18.21 12.68 9.41
N PRO A 81 18.89 11.58 9.03
CA PRO A 81 18.91 10.38 9.86
C PRO A 81 19.23 10.80 11.29
N SER A 82 18.44 10.32 12.26
CA SER A 82 18.80 10.53 13.66
C SER A 82 20.22 10.02 13.83
N LYS A 83 21.15 10.89 14.25
CA LYS A 83 22.49 10.43 14.61
C LYS A 83 22.30 9.47 15.78
N ALA A 84 22.50 8.17 15.54
CA ALA A 84 22.58 7.22 16.63
C ALA A 84 23.76 7.59 17.52
N ASP A 85 23.61 7.41 18.83
CA ASP A 85 24.75 7.56 19.73
C ASP A 85 25.82 6.53 19.34
N PRO A 86 27.09 6.94 19.23
CA PRO A 86 28.16 6.02 18.89
C PRO A 86 28.30 4.96 19.99
N PRO A 87 28.63 3.70 19.64
CA PRO A 87 28.91 2.68 20.65
C PRO A 87 30.12 3.11 21.49
N ALA A 88 30.04 2.88 22.80
CA ALA A 88 31.14 3.13 23.72
C ALA A 88 32.39 2.36 23.26
N THR A 89 33.53 3.05 23.20
CA THR A 89 34.79 2.47 22.71
C THR A 89 35.66 1.93 23.84
N ASN A 90 35.34 2.28 25.08
CA ASN A 90 36.05 1.85 26.27
C ASN A 90 35.10 1.62 27.46
N GLU A 91 35.57 0.89 28.48
CA GLU A 91 34.77 0.52 29.65
C GLU A 91 34.28 1.72 30.49
N GLN A 92 35.05 2.81 30.47
CA GLN A 92 34.71 4.06 31.16
C GLN A 92 33.49 4.74 30.51
N GLU A 93 33.43 4.76 29.18
CA GLU A 93 32.30 5.25 28.41
C GLU A 93 31.06 4.39 28.59
N THR A 94 31.21 3.06 28.60
CA THR A 94 30.13 2.12 28.86
C THR A 94 29.52 2.36 30.24
N SER A 95 30.38 2.53 31.26
CA SER A 95 29.93 2.79 32.63
C SER A 95 29.17 4.11 32.76
N ARG A 96 29.65 5.17 32.08
CA ARG A 96 28.98 6.47 32.04
C ARG A 96 27.63 6.41 31.33
N PHE A 97 27.55 5.68 30.20
CA PHE A 97 26.29 5.47 29.47
C PHE A 97 25.26 4.74 30.35
N MET A 98 25.68 3.67 31.04
CA MET A 98 24.82 2.92 31.95
C MET A 98 24.32 3.77 33.13
N LEU A 99 25.17 4.65 33.69
CA LEU A 99 24.79 5.57 34.76
C LEU A 99 23.79 6.65 34.30
N GLN A 100 23.94 7.16 33.07
CA GLN A 100 23.04 8.18 32.50
C GLN A 100 21.64 7.64 32.21
N HIS A 101 21.52 6.34 31.96
CA HIS A 101 20.26 5.65 31.66
C HIS A 101 19.73 4.80 32.82
N ALA A 102 20.40 4.82 33.97
CA ALA A 102 19.92 4.13 35.16
C ALA A 102 18.64 4.84 35.68
N PRO A 103 17.57 4.10 35.97
CA PRO A 103 16.38 4.70 36.57
C PRO A 103 16.74 5.33 37.93
N PRO A 104 16.15 6.49 38.29
CA PRO A 104 16.38 7.09 39.59
C PRO A 104 15.84 6.13 40.68
N GLY A 105 16.73 5.73 41.58
CA GLY A 105 16.37 4.99 42.80
C GLY A 105 15.70 5.86 43.84
#